data_AF-A0A1H7AXF6-F1
#
_entry.id   AF-A0A1H7AXF6-F1
#
_cell.length_a   1.000
_cell.length_b   1.000
_cell.length_c   1.000
_cell.angle_alpha   90.00
_cell.angle_beta   90.00
_cell.angle_gamma   90.00
#
_symmetry.space_group_name_H-M   'P 1'
#
loop_
_entity.id
_entity.type
_entity.pdbx_description
1 polymer ?
#
loop_
_entity_poly.entity_id
_entity_poly.type
_entity_poly.pdbx_seq_one_letter_code
_entity_poly.pdbx_strand_id
1 'polypeptide(L)' 'MKVTAIIPDELIAEAMELSKADTITETVKIALIAYIRTQKIKQLGATVLNDPLAFRYAAKEIRDLNRE' A
#
# COMPACT_ATOMS: atom_id res chain seq x y z
N MET A 1 -5.49 5.67 -22.19
CA MET A 1 -6.94 5.97 -22.33
C MET A 1 -7.18 7.37 -21.81
N LYS A 2 -7.92 8.22 -22.53
CA LYS A 2 -8.28 9.57 -22.07
C LYS A 2 -9.63 9.50 -21.35
N VAL A 3 -9.72 10.15 -20.19
CA VAL A 3 -10.93 10.18 -19.36
C VAL A 3 -11.16 11.62 -18.92
N THR A 4 -12.43 12.04 -18.85
CA THR A 4 -12.82 13.35 -18.31
C THR A 4 -13.59 13.11 -17.02
N ALA A 5 -13.26 13.85 -15.97
CA ALA A 5 -13.90 13.75 -14.67
C ALA A 5 -14.06 15.14 -14.05
N ILE A 6 -15.06 15.32 -13.20
CA ILE A 6 -15.25 16.53 -12.40
C ILE A 6 -14.70 16.22 -11.01
N ILE A 7 -13.70 16.98 -10.57
CA ILE A 7 -13.02 16.80 -9.28
C ILE A 7 -12.93 18.19 -8.63
N PRO A 8 -13.18 18.34 -7.31
CA PRO A 8 -12.97 19.60 -6.62
C PRO A 8 -11.51 20.09 -6.75
N ASP A 9 -11.34 21.36 -7.07
CA ASP A 9 -10.01 21.96 -7.28
C ASP A 9 -9.16 21.91 -6.01
N GLU A 10 -9.77 22.17 -4.84
CA GLU A 10 -9.11 22.13 -3.53
C GLU A 10 -8.52 20.74 -3.24
N LEU A 11 -9.26 19.68 -3.57
CA LEU A 11 -8.83 18.31 -3.37
C LEU A 11 -7.63 17.96 -4.27
N ILE A 12 -7.66 18.41 -5.53
CA ILE A 12 -6.55 18.21 -6.46
C ILE A 12 -5.33 19.03 -6.05
N ALA A 13 -5.51 20.26 -5.59
CA ALA A 13 -4.42 21.12 -5.12
C ALA A 13 -3.70 20.50 -3.93
N GLU A 14 -4.44 20.03 -2.91
CA GLU A 14 -3.86 19.34 -1.75
C GLU A 14 -3.12 18.06 -2.17
N ALA A 15 -3.74 17.24 -3.05
CA ALA A 15 -3.10 16.03 -3.54
C ALA A 15 -1.82 16.33 -4.35
N MET A 16 -1.77 17.43 -5.11
CA MET A 16 -0.60 17.88 -5.85
C MET A 16 0.53 18.29 -4.90
N GLU A 17 0.21 19.06 -3.85
CA GLU A 17 1.17 19.48 -2.83
C GLU A 17 1.79 18.27 -2.10
N LEU A 18 0.95 17.31 -1.67
CA LEU A 18 1.39 16.11 -0.97
C LEU A 18 2.21 15.17 -1.85
N SER A 19 1.82 15.00 -3.12
CA SER A 19 2.52 14.12 -4.06
C SER A 19 3.76 14.76 -4.69
N LYS A 20 3.90 16.10 -4.60
CA LYS A 20 4.95 16.88 -5.27
C LYS A 20 5.00 16.66 -6.79
N ALA A 21 3.87 16.33 -7.39
CA ALA A 21 3.80 16.05 -8.82
C ALA A 21 3.47 17.33 -9.60
N ASP A 22 4.07 17.45 -10.78
CA ASP A 22 3.96 18.65 -11.60
C ASP A 22 2.61 18.77 -12.33
N THR A 23 1.81 17.68 -12.38
CA THR A 23 0.56 17.63 -13.16
C THR A 23 -0.55 16.89 -12.44
N ILE A 24 -1.80 17.32 -12.67
CA ILE A 24 -3.02 16.66 -12.17
C ILE A 24 -3.03 15.17 -12.54
N THR A 25 -2.66 14.83 -13.76
CA THR A 25 -2.66 13.43 -14.23
C THR A 25 -1.70 12.56 -13.42
N GLU A 26 -0.49 13.04 -13.16
CA GLU A 26 0.49 12.28 -12.37
C GLU A 26 0.08 12.21 -10.90
N THR A 27 -0.48 13.28 -10.34
CA THR A 27 -1.08 13.28 -9.00
C THR A 27 -2.17 12.23 -8.85
N VAL A 28 -3.12 12.17 -9.80
CA VAL A 28 -4.20 11.18 -9.80
C VAL A 28 -3.63 9.77 -9.94
N LYS A 29 -2.61 9.57 -10.78
CA LYS A 29 -1.93 8.28 -10.93
C LYS A 29 -1.26 7.84 -9.61
N ILE A 30 -0.55 8.74 -8.94
CA ILE A 30 0.08 8.47 -7.64
C ILE A 30 -0.99 8.11 -6.60
N ALA A 31 -2.06 8.90 -6.51
CA ALA A 31 -3.17 8.68 -5.58
C ALA A 31 -3.84 7.31 -5.79
N LEU A 32 -4.10 6.94 -7.05
CA LEU A 32 -4.70 5.63 -7.39
C LEU A 32 -3.77 4.47 -7.03
N ILE A 33 -2.47 4.58 -7.33
CA ILE A 33 -1.48 3.55 -6.95
C ILE A 33 -1.43 3.39 -5.43
N ALA A 34 -1.39 4.50 -4.69
CA ALA A 34 -1.37 4.48 -3.23
C ALA A 34 -2.64 3.84 -2.65
N TYR A 35 -3.81 4.16 -3.21
CA TYR A 35 -5.07 3.55 -2.83
C TYR A 35 -5.05 2.04 -3.07
N ILE A 36 -4.67 1.59 -4.27
CA ILE A 36 -4.59 0.15 -4.61
C ILE A 36 -3.65 -0.59 -3.64
N ARG A 37 -2.48 -0.03 -3.35
CA ARG A 37 -1.53 -0.62 -2.38
C ARG A 37 -2.16 -0.76 -1.00
N THR A 38 -2.84 0.28 -0.54
CA THR A 38 -3.54 0.28 0.76
C THR A 38 -4.62 -0.81 0.81
N GLN A 39 -5.40 -0.98 -0.25
CA GLN A 39 -6.41 -2.04 -0.31
C GLN A 39 -5.78 -3.44 -0.28
N LYS A 40 -4.67 -3.65 -1.00
CA LYS A 40 -3.92 -4.92 -0.98
C LYS A 40 -3.39 -5.25 0.42
N ILE A 41 -2.86 -4.26 1.13
CA ILE A 41 -2.37 -4.44 2.51
C ILE A 41 -3.52 -4.81 3.45
N LYS A 42 -4.66 -4.12 3.36
CA LYS A 42 -5.85 -4.45 4.16
C LYS A 42 -6.34 -5.87 3.91
N GLN A 43 -6.38 -6.28 2.64
CA GLN A 43 -6.77 -7.64 2.27
C GLN A 43 -5.77 -8.67 2.79
N LEU A 44 -4.47 -8.42 2.66
CA LEU A 44 -3.43 -9.29 3.21
C LEU A 44 -3.54 -9.42 4.73
N GLY A 45 -3.76 -8.31 5.44
CA GLY A 45 -3.97 -8.31 6.88
C GLY A 45 -5.17 -9.16 7.30
N ALA A 46 -6.28 -9.08 6.55
CA ALA A 46 -7.45 -9.95 6.78
C ALA A 46 -7.12 -11.43 6.54
N THR A 47 -6.34 -11.75 5.50
CA THR A 47 -5.89 -13.14 5.25
C THR A 47 -5.02 -13.66 6.39
N VAL A 48 -4.07 -12.85 6.88
CA VAL A 48 -3.20 -13.23 8.03
C VAL A 48 -4.01 -13.39 9.32
N LEU A 49 -5.07 -12.62 9.54
CA LEU A 49 -5.94 -12.82 10.70
C LEU A 49 -6.74 -14.12 10.61
N ASN A 50 -7.18 -14.49 9.41
CA ASN A 50 -7.94 -15.71 9.17
C ASN A 50 -7.07 -16.98 9.20
N ASP A 51 -5.82 -16.89 8.74
CA ASP A 51 -4.83 -17.95 8.79
C ASP A 51 -3.51 -17.38 9.33
N PRO A 52 -3.38 -17.28 10.67
CA PRO A 52 -2.21 -16.69 11.30
C PRO A 52 -0.97 -17.55 11.01
N LEU A 53 0.13 -16.86 10.69
CA LEU A 53 1.44 -17.50 10.54
C LEU A 53 1.79 -18.25 11.83
N ALA A 54 1.61 -19.57 11.79
CA ALA A 54 1.99 -20.45 12.87
C ALA A 54 3.51 -20.59 12.87
N PHE A 55 4.19 -19.88 13.77
CA PHE A 55 5.62 -20.02 13.94
C PHE A 55 5.92 -21.33 14.69
N ARG A 56 6.27 -22.39 13.95
CA ARG A 56 6.50 -23.73 14.48
C ARG A 56 7.95 -23.99 14.88
N TYR A 57 8.69 -22.97 15.30
CA TYR A 57 10.07 -23.13 15.76
C TYR A 57 10.24 -22.55 17.16
N ALA A 58 10.79 -23.36 18.06
CA ALA A 58 11.28 -22.92 19.36
C ALA A 58 12.54 -22.07 19.19
N ALA A 59 12.80 -21.20 20.17
CA ALA A 59 13.98 -20.32 20.16
C ALA A 59 15.32 -21.07 20.07
N LYS A 60 15.35 -22.38 20.38
CA LYS A 60 16.52 -23.25 20.21
C LYS A 60 16.70 -23.64 18.74
N GLU A 61 15.63 -24.06 18.07
CA GLU A 61 15.65 -24.49 16.66
C GLU A 61 16.08 -23.34 15.72
N ILE A 62 15.63 -22.11 15.99
CA ILE A 62 16.06 -20.91 15.25
C ILE A 62 17.57 -20.63 15.43
N ARG A 63 18.08 -20.82 16.66
CA ARG A 63 19.50 -20.57 16.98
C ARG A 63 20.42 -21.60 16.33
N ASP A 64 19.97 -22.85 16.26
CA ASP A 64 20.72 -23.94 15.66
C ASP A 64 20.77 -23.75 14.13
N LEU A 65 19.66 -23.38 13.48
CA LEU A 65 19.60 -23.08 12.04
C LEU A 65 20.51 -21.91 11.62
N ASN A 66 20.56 -20.83 12.41
CA ASN A 66 21.34 -19.64 12.09
C ASN A 66 22.85 -19.77 12.38
N ARG A 67 23.29 -20.92 12.90
CA ARG A 67 24.69 -21.20 13.24
C ARG A 67 25.39 -22.12 12.22
N GLU A 68 24.66 -22.66 11.25
CA GLU A 68 25.23 -23.25 10.01
C GLU A 68 25.60 -22.16 9.00
#